data_AF-A0A800F0D1-F1
#
_entry.id   AF-A0A800F0D1-F1
#
_cell.length_a   1.000
_cell.length_b   1.000
_cell.length_c   1.000
_cell.angle_alpha   90.00
_cell.angle_beta   90.00
_cell.angle_gamma   90.00
#
_symmetry.space_group_name_H-M   'P 1'
#
loop_
_entity.id
_entity.type
_entity.pdbx_description
1 polymer ?
#
loop_
_entity_poly.entity_id
_entity_poly.type
_entity_poly.pdbx_seq_one_letter_code
_entity_poly.pdbx_strand_id
1 'polypeptide(L)'
;MLEKVGVSNLIDVLSNAGFNQIYNDKNKLGYSVILGGCGVRLEELTNLFSSIADSGTYRPLKWSSNIKTKDFEIKLVSPGAAFLTTDI
;
A
#
# COMPACT_ATOMS: atom_id res chain seq x y z
N MET A 1 0.91 7.52 17.36
CA MET A 1 -0.19 7.50 16.36
C MET A 1 -0.55 6.08 15.96
N LEU A 2 0.41 5.25 15.50
CA LEU A 2 0.12 3.84 15.19
C LEU A 2 -0.37 3.02 16.40
N GLU A 3 0.11 3.33 17.60
CA GLU A 3 -0.38 2.70 18.84
C GLU A 3 -1.89 2.93 19.08
N LYS A 4 -2.43 4.09 18.65
CA LYS A 4 -3.87 4.38 18.74
C LYS A 4 -4.70 3.75 17.61
N VAL A 5 -4.11 3.61 16.43
CA VAL A 5 -4.79 3.06 15.24
C VAL A 5 -4.70 1.53 15.20
N GLY A 6 -3.66 0.95 15.77
CA GLY A 6 -3.36 -0.48 15.74
C GLY A 6 -2.43 -0.88 14.58
N VAL A 7 -1.46 -1.74 14.88
CA VAL A 7 -0.49 -2.26 13.89
C VAL A 7 -1.18 -3.13 12.83
N SER A 8 -2.16 -3.95 13.21
CA SER A 8 -2.90 -4.81 12.27
C SER A 8 -3.55 -4.02 11.15
N ASN A 9 -4.19 -2.88 11.48
CA ASN A 9 -4.85 -2.04 10.48
C ASN A 9 -3.88 -1.54 9.41
N LEU A 10 -2.67 -1.16 9.80
CA LEU A 10 -1.63 -0.75 8.84
C LEU A 10 -1.15 -1.95 7.99
N ILE A 11 -0.93 -3.10 8.61
CA ILE A 11 -0.52 -4.33 7.91
C ILE A 11 -1.59 -4.74 6.89
N ASP A 12 -2.87 -4.64 7.24
CA ASP A 12 -3.99 -5.02 6.38
C ASP A 12 -4.06 -4.08 5.16
N VAL A 13 -3.92 -2.76 5.36
CA VAL A 13 -3.87 -1.79 4.26
C VAL A 13 -2.71 -2.07 3.32
N LEU A 14 -1.50 -2.29 3.85
CA LEU A 14 -0.32 -2.58 3.04
C LEU A 14 -0.42 -3.94 2.33
N SER A 15 -1.00 -4.94 2.98
CA SER A 15 -1.26 -6.25 2.35
C SER A 15 -2.24 -6.12 1.18
N ASN A 16 -3.31 -5.32 1.35
CA ASN A 16 -4.29 -5.03 0.30
C ASN A 16 -3.68 -4.22 -0.86
N ALA A 17 -2.65 -3.42 -0.58
CA ALA A 17 -1.86 -2.70 -1.59
C ALA A 17 -0.83 -3.60 -2.31
N GLY A 18 -0.85 -4.92 -2.07
CA GLY A 18 -0.01 -5.88 -2.78
C GLY A 18 1.40 -6.09 -2.21
N PHE A 19 1.67 -5.65 -0.97
CA PHE A 19 2.96 -5.85 -0.32
C PHE A 19 3.11 -7.31 0.16
N ASN A 20 3.78 -8.13 -0.65
CA ASN A 20 3.81 -9.58 -0.43
C ASN A 20 4.59 -9.97 0.82
N GLN A 21 5.72 -9.31 1.07
CA GLN A 21 6.54 -9.59 2.25
C GLN A 21 5.80 -9.19 3.54
N ILE A 22 5.05 -8.08 3.51
CA ILE A 22 4.24 -7.65 4.66
C ILE A 22 3.14 -8.67 4.96
N TYR A 23 2.45 -9.17 3.94
CA TYR A 23 1.44 -10.22 4.12
C TYR A 23 2.03 -11.50 4.73
N ASN A 24 3.18 -11.95 4.22
CA ASN A 24 3.84 -13.18 4.67
C ASN A 24 4.39 -13.07 6.11
N ASP A 25 4.95 -11.91 6.46
CA ASP A 25 5.55 -11.67 7.77
C ASP A 25 4.60 -10.98 8.77
N LYS A 26 3.31 -10.86 8.46
CA LYS A 26 2.32 -10.13 9.28
C LYS A 26 2.36 -10.43 10.78
N ASN A 27 2.62 -11.68 11.16
CA ASN A 27 2.67 -12.12 12.57
C ASN A 27 3.99 -11.74 13.27
N LYS A 28 5.01 -11.31 12.52
CA LYS A 28 6.33 -10.90 13.00
C LYS A 28 6.51 -9.38 13.00
N LEU A 29 5.59 -8.65 12.36
CA LEU A 29 5.64 -7.20 12.24
C LEU A 29 5.12 -6.52 13.51
N GLY A 30 5.77 -5.43 13.89
CA GLY A 30 5.43 -4.64 15.08
C GLY A 30 5.43 -3.14 14.81
N TYR A 31 5.59 -2.33 15.85
CA TYR A 31 5.55 -0.87 15.72
C TYR A 31 6.63 -0.29 14.82
N SER A 32 7.76 -0.97 14.63
CA SER A 32 8.84 -0.53 13.73
C SER A 32 8.40 -0.35 12.27
N VAL A 33 7.26 -0.93 11.87
CA VAL A 33 6.69 -0.76 10.52
C VAL A 33 6.46 0.71 10.19
N ILE A 34 5.99 1.54 11.13
CA ILE A 34 5.78 2.98 10.86
C ILE A 34 7.09 3.75 10.60
N LEU A 35 8.22 3.19 10.99
CA LEU A 35 9.55 3.76 10.77
C LEU A 35 10.26 3.13 9.57
N GLY A 36 9.58 2.28 8.79
CA GLY A 36 10.19 1.60 7.63
C GLY A 36 10.96 0.33 7.98
N GLY A 37 10.82 -0.20 9.18
CA GLY A 37 11.41 -1.49 9.60
C GLY A 37 10.76 -2.73 8.96
N CYS A 38 10.18 -2.60 7.77
CA CYS A 38 9.54 -3.66 7.00
C CYS A 38 10.19 -3.75 5.62
N GLY A 39 10.58 -4.95 5.19
CA GLY A 39 11.11 -5.16 3.85
C GLY A 39 10.01 -5.00 2.81
N VAL A 40 10.25 -4.13 1.82
CA VAL A 40 9.32 -3.82 0.73
C VAL A 40 10.09 -3.69 -0.59
N ARG A 41 9.44 -3.95 -1.72
CA ARG A 41 10.02 -3.74 -3.04
C ARG A 41 9.77 -2.32 -3.52
N LEU A 42 10.68 -1.78 -4.33
CA LEU A 42 10.53 -0.45 -4.93
C LEU A 42 9.23 -0.35 -5.76
N GLU A 43 8.88 -1.41 -6.47
CA GLU A 43 7.69 -1.49 -7.30
C GLU A 43 6.40 -1.39 -6.47
N GLU A 44 6.36 -2.07 -5.32
CA GLU A 44 5.23 -2.02 -4.37
C GLU A 44 5.06 -0.60 -3.82
N LEU A 45 6.16 0.04 -3.41
CA LEU A 45 6.17 1.44 -2.96
C LEU A 45 5.72 2.40 -4.07
N THR A 46 6.30 2.29 -5.26
CA THR A 46 5.99 3.17 -6.39
C THR A 46 4.52 3.07 -6.77
N ASN A 47 3.96 1.85 -6.77
CA ASN A 47 2.55 1.65 -7.06
C ASN A 47 1.66 2.24 -5.96
N LEU A 48 2.04 2.12 -4.69
CA LEU A 48 1.31 2.73 -3.57
C LEU A 48 1.26 4.27 -3.73
N PHE A 49 2.38 4.92 -4.00
CA PHE A 49 2.41 6.38 -4.23
C PHE A 49 1.60 6.77 -5.47
N SER A 50 1.66 5.98 -6.54
CA SER A 50 0.83 6.19 -7.74
C SER A 50 -0.66 6.08 -7.41
N SER A 51 -1.03 5.18 -6.50
CA SER A 51 -2.41 5.00 -6.04
C SER A 51 -2.90 6.20 -5.23
N ILE A 52 -2.04 6.80 -4.42
CA ILE A 52 -2.36 8.04 -3.68
C ILE A 52 -2.61 9.20 -4.66
N ALA A 53 -1.75 9.34 -5.67
CA ALA A 53 -1.93 10.33 -6.73
C ALA A 53 -3.22 10.09 -7.56
N ASP A 54 -3.66 8.84 -7.70
CA ASP A 54 -4.91 8.45 -8.35
C ASP A 54 -6.09 8.37 -7.35
N SER A 55 -6.24 9.37 -6.48
CA SER A 55 -7.37 9.48 -5.53
C SER A 55 -7.56 8.29 -4.57
N GLY A 56 -6.47 7.57 -4.26
CA GLY A 56 -6.48 6.39 -3.39
C GLY A 56 -6.80 5.07 -4.09
N THR A 57 -6.80 5.05 -5.42
CA THR A 57 -7.15 3.88 -6.23
C THR A 57 -5.91 3.07 -6.61
N TYR A 58 -5.88 1.81 -6.20
CA TYR A 58 -4.82 0.87 -6.57
C TYR A 58 -5.17 0.09 -7.82
N ARG A 59 -4.20 0.01 -8.73
CA ARG A 59 -4.22 -0.81 -9.94
C ARG A 59 -2.90 -1.56 -10.08
N PRO A 60 -2.91 -2.80 -10.60
CA PRO A 60 -1.67 -3.53 -10.81
C PRO A 60 -0.79 -2.86 -11.87
N LEU A 61 0.52 -2.79 -11.61
CA LEU A 61 1.50 -2.24 -12.55
C LEU A 61 1.50 -3.02 -13.88
N LYS A 62 1.61 -2.29 -14.99
CA LYS A 62 1.74 -2.85 -16.34
C LYS A 62 3.14 -2.58 -16.88
N TRP A 63 3.94 -3.64 -16.98
CA TRP A 63 5.33 -3.56 -17.47
C TRP A 63 5.44 -3.49 -19.00
N SER A 64 4.47 -4.06 -19.71
CA SER A 64 4.41 -4.06 -21.16
C SER A 64 2.96 -4.05 -21.62
N SER A 65 2.69 -3.28 -22.67
CA SER A 65 1.34 -3.14 -23.24
C SER A 65 0.75 -4.46 -23.74
N ASN A 66 1.58 -5.47 -24.01
CA ASN A 66 1.16 -6.78 -24.53
C ASN A 66 0.92 -7.83 -23.43
N ILE A 67 1.34 -7.57 -22.19
CA ILE A 67 1.14 -8.51 -21.08
C ILE A 67 -0.29 -8.33 -20.55
N LYS A 68 -1.07 -9.41 -20.60
CA LYS A 68 -2.39 -9.46 -19.98
C LYS A 68 -2.23 -9.60 -18.47
N THR A 69 -2.04 -8.49 -17.77
CA THR A 69 -2.22 -8.43 -16.32
C THR A 69 -3.72 -8.51 -16.01
N LYS A 70 -4.10 -9.15 -14.89
CA LYS A 70 -5.50 -9.09 -14.45
C LYS A 70 -5.81 -7.64 -14.11
N ASP A 71 -6.70 -7.02 -14.88
CA ASP A 71 -7.19 -5.69 -14.59
C ASP A 71 -8.20 -5.80 -13.43
N PHE A 72 -7.82 -5.25 -12.30
CA PHE A 72 -8.69 -5.08 -11.15
C PHE A 72 -8.35 -3.75 -10.47
N GLU A 73 -9.31 -3.24 -9.71
CA GLU A 73 -9.20 -1.97 -9.02
C GLU A 73 -9.58 -2.16 -7.56
N ILE A 74 -8.77 -1.60 -6.66
CA ILE A 74 -9.03 -1.61 -5.21
C ILE A 74 -8.96 -0.17 -4.72
N LYS A 75 -10.01 0.28 -4.03
CA LYS A 75 -9.96 1.57 -3.32
C LYS A 75 -9.24 1.37 -1.98
N LEU A 76 -7.97 1.77 -1.91
CA LEU A 76 -7.14 1.62 -0.71
C LEU A 76 -7.49 2.66 0.35
N VAL A 77 -7.66 3.91 -0.07
CA VAL A 77 -8.04 5.03 0.79
C VAL A 77 -9.12 5.87 0.12
N SER A 78 -9.84 6.67 0.90
CA SER A 78 -10.83 7.59 0.34
C SER A 78 -10.14 8.71 -0.45
N PRO A 79 -10.81 9.32 -1.45
CA PRO A 79 -10.25 10.45 -2.18
C PRO A 79 -9.85 11.62 -1.27
N GLY A 80 -10.63 11.88 -0.21
CA GLY A 80 -10.31 12.91 0.78
C GLY A 80 -9.06 12.59 1.59
N ALA A 81 -8.85 11.32 1.99
CA ALA A 81 -7.62 10.92 2.65
C ALA A 81 -6.41 11.03 1.70
N ALA A 82 -6.54 10.59 0.45
CA ALA A 82 -5.48 10.72 -0.56
C ALA A 82 -5.07 12.18 -0.78
N PHE A 83 -6.05 13.08 -0.88
CA PHE A 83 -5.81 14.52 -0.98
C PHE A 83 -5.02 15.05 0.22
N LEU A 84 -5.48 14.79 1.45
CA LEU A 84 -4.78 15.22 2.67
C LEU A 84 -3.35 14.67 2.77
N THR A 85 -3.11 13.46 2.25
CA THR A 85 -1.76 12.85 2.28
C THR A 85 -0.83 13.42 1.21
N THR A 86 -1.39 14.02 0.15
CA THR A 86 -0.63 14.69 -0.91
C THR A 86 -0.32 16.15 -0.56
N ASP A 87 -1.11 16.75 0.35
CA ASP A 87 -1.01 18.15 0.76
C ASP A 87 -0.04 18.39 1.95
N ILE A 88 0.55 17.33 2.52
CA ILE A 88 1.56 17.40 3.59
C ILE A 88 2.98 17.56 3.06
#